data_AF-A0A7C2GFV6-F1
#
_entry.id   AF-A0A7C2GFV6-F1
#
_cell.length_a   1.000
_cell.length_b   1.000
_cell.length_c   1.000
_cell.angle_alpha   90.00
_cell.angle_beta   90.00
_cell.angle_gamma   90.00
#
_symmetry.space_group_name_H-M   'P 1'
#
loop_
_entity.id
_entity.type
_entity.pdbx_description
1 polymer ?
#
loop_
_entity_poly.entity_id
_entity_poly.type
_entity_poly.pdbx_seq_one_letter_code
_entity_poly.pdbx_strand_id
1 'polypeptide(L)'
;MNKKAFTLVELAVVLLVIGILAGLLLRNLGGFTSAARDQRRIGDLRNVSSLITAYYVRKGQYPTATTWSNLEQALKDAGVLTPGMRLPNDPAAPTISYKYSYCSSTPSGRITNYVLKAQLETNRQQAPDFFKDSITYTDLSNAGLSCPGITASECPSTGTSADYCLLF
;
A
#
# COMPACT_ATOMS: atom_id res chain seq x y z
N MET A 1 -11.91 -65.60 -12.42
CA MET A 1 -11.58 -64.25 -11.90
C MET A 1 -12.21 -63.22 -12.83
N ASN A 2 -13.39 -62.69 -12.49
CA ASN A 2 -14.09 -61.72 -13.32
C ASN A 2 -13.55 -60.32 -13.04
N LYS A 3 -12.71 -59.80 -13.94
CA LYS A 3 -12.30 -58.40 -13.93
C LYS A 3 -13.46 -57.57 -14.49
N LYS A 4 -14.11 -56.76 -13.65
CA LYS A 4 -15.06 -55.74 -14.10
C LYS A 4 -14.28 -54.67 -14.85
N ALA A 5 -14.52 -54.55 -16.15
CA ALA A 5 -14.03 -53.44 -16.96
C ALA A 5 -14.97 -52.24 -16.76
N PHE A 6 -14.39 -51.06 -16.58
CA PHE A 6 -15.13 -49.80 -16.50
C PHE A 6 -15.88 -49.55 -17.81
N THR A 7 -17.10 -49.04 -17.72
CA THR A 7 -17.89 -48.70 -18.90
C THR A 7 -17.43 -47.37 -19.49
N LEU A 8 -17.53 -47.21 -20.81
CA LEU A 8 -17.26 -45.92 -21.48
C LEU A 8 -18.14 -44.80 -20.92
N VAL A 9 -19.36 -45.14 -20.49
CA VAL A 9 -20.31 -44.20 -19.90
C VAL A 9 -19.83 -43.71 -18.53
N GLU A 10 -19.29 -44.58 -17.69
CA GLU A 10 -18.69 -44.17 -16.41
C GLU A 10 -17.52 -43.20 -16.60
N LEU A 11 -16.65 -43.46 -17.57
CA LEU A 11 -15.52 -42.57 -17.84
C LEU A 11 -16.01 -41.21 -18.39
N ALA A 12 -17.04 -41.22 -19.25
CA ALA A 12 -17.62 -40.01 -19.82
C ALA A 12 -18.27 -39.11 -18.76
N VAL A 13 -19.00 -39.67 -17.80
CA VAL A 13 -19.62 -38.91 -16.71
C VAL A 13 -18.56 -38.29 -15.79
N VAL A 14 -17.47 -39.01 -15.51
CA VAL A 14 -16.39 -38.49 -14.64
C VAL A 14 -15.70 -37.28 -15.29
N LEU A 15 -15.37 -37.35 -16.58
CA LEU A 15 -14.75 -36.22 -17.29
C LEU A 15 -15.70 -35.02 -17.38
N LEU A 16 -17.00 -35.26 -17.52
CA LEU A 16 -18.02 -34.20 -17.49
C LEU A 16 -18.07 -33.49 -16.14
N VAL A 17 -18.05 -34.23 -15.02
CA VAL A 17 -18.06 -33.65 -13.68
C VAL A 17 -16.76 -32.88 -13.39
N ILE A 18 -15.59 -33.44 -13.76
CA ILE A 18 -14.30 -32.76 -13.59
C ILE A 18 -14.26 -31.46 -14.39
N GLY A 19 -14.80 -31.44 -15.62
CA GLY A 19 -14.87 -30.24 -16.46
C GLY A 19 -15.69 -29.11 -15.82
N ILE A 20 -16.85 -29.44 -15.22
CA ILE A 20 -17.71 -28.47 -14.52
C ILE A 20 -16.99 -27.93 -13.28
N LEU A 21 -16.41 -28.81 -12.46
CA LEU A 21 -15.71 -28.41 -11.23
C LEU A 21 -14.47 -27.55 -11.55
N ALA A 22 -13.70 -27.91 -12.57
CA ALA A 22 -12.53 -27.14 -13.01
C ALA A 22 -12.92 -25.73 -13.48
N GLY A 23 -14.05 -25.59 -14.20
CA GLY A 23 -14.56 -24.29 -14.64
C GLY A 23 -14.97 -23.35 -13.49
N LEU A 24 -15.45 -23.90 -12.38
CA LEU A 24 -15.84 -23.11 -11.19
C LEU A 24 -14.62 -22.60 -10.40
N LEU A 25 -13.54 -23.39 -10.34
CA LEU A 25 -12.35 -23.05 -9.56
C LEU A 25 -11.57 -21.87 -10.15
N LEU A 26 -11.56 -21.71 -11.47
CA LEU A 26 -10.81 -20.65 -12.14
C LEU A 26 -11.32 -19.23 -11.86
N ARG A 27 -12.59 -19.07 -11.47
CA ARG A 27 -13.18 -17.75 -11.24
C ARG A 27 -12.66 -17.04 -9.98
N ASN A 28 -12.02 -17.75 -9.05
CA ASN A 28 -11.70 -17.21 -7.73
C ASN A 28 -10.20 -16.92 -7.48
N LEU A 29 -9.31 -17.19 -8.43
CA LEU A 29 -7.86 -17.06 -8.21
C LEU A 29 -7.30 -15.63 -8.41
N GLY A 30 -8.06 -14.72 -9.04
CA GLY A 30 -7.56 -13.38 -9.38
C GLY A 30 -7.45 -12.41 -8.19
N GLY A 31 -8.45 -12.39 -7.28
CA GLY A 31 -8.59 -11.36 -6.25
C GLY A 31 -7.72 -11.55 -4.99
N PHE A 32 -7.25 -12.77 -4.69
CA PHE A 32 -6.42 -13.00 -3.49
C PHE A 32 -5.04 -12.34 -3.60
N THR A 33 -4.54 -12.14 -4.82
CA THR A 33 -3.21 -11.57 -5.01
C THR A 33 -3.18 -10.06 -4.83
N SER A 34 -4.27 -9.34 -5.17
CA SER A 34 -4.35 -7.89 -5.00
C SER A 34 -4.47 -7.50 -3.52
N ALA A 35 -5.33 -8.18 -2.76
CA ALA A 35 -5.48 -7.94 -1.32
C ALA A 35 -4.17 -8.20 -0.54
N ALA A 36 -3.43 -9.26 -0.89
CA ALA A 36 -2.13 -9.55 -0.28
C ALA A 36 -1.08 -8.47 -0.62
N ARG A 37 -1.09 -7.95 -1.86
CA ARG A 37 -0.23 -6.83 -2.26
C ARG A 37 -0.62 -5.53 -1.54
N ASP A 38 -1.91 -5.24 -1.38
CA ASP A 38 -2.40 -4.09 -0.62
C ASP A 38 -1.98 -4.16 0.86
N GLN A 39 -2.12 -5.32 1.50
CA GLN A 39 -1.61 -5.54 2.85
C GLN A 39 -0.10 -5.32 2.95
N ARG A 40 0.65 -5.78 1.94
CA ARG A 40 2.09 -5.55 1.86
C ARG A 40 2.41 -4.07 1.72
N ARG A 41 1.71 -3.31 0.87
CA ARG A 41 1.88 -1.85 0.72
C ARG A 41 1.69 -1.14 2.06
N ILE A 42 0.62 -1.47 2.79
CA ILE A 42 0.34 -0.88 4.10
C ILE A 42 1.45 -1.23 5.11
N GLY A 43 1.91 -2.48 5.12
CA GLY A 43 3.04 -2.93 5.95
C GLY A 43 4.34 -2.19 5.63
N ASP A 44 4.64 -1.99 4.34
CA ASP A 44 5.81 -1.27 3.87
C ASP A 44 5.79 0.18 4.36
N LEU A 45 4.65 0.89 4.28
CA LEU A 45 4.52 2.25 4.83
C LEU A 45 4.81 2.29 6.34
N ARG A 46 4.30 1.33 7.13
CA ARG A 46 4.54 1.27 8.58
C ARG A 46 6.01 0.96 8.91
N ASN A 47 6.65 0.10 8.12
CA ASN A 47 8.08 -0.16 8.26
C ASN A 47 8.92 1.09 7.97
N VAL A 48 8.58 1.84 6.91
CA VAL A 48 9.26 3.10 6.58
C VAL A 48 9.01 4.17 7.63
N SER A 49 7.80 4.23 8.21
CA SER A 49 7.50 5.12 9.34
C SER A 49 8.45 4.89 10.53
N SER A 50 8.81 3.63 10.81
CA SER A 50 9.80 3.30 11.85
C SER A 50 11.20 3.83 11.52
N LEU A 51 11.62 3.80 10.25
CA LEU A 51 12.88 4.38 9.80
C LEU A 51 12.87 5.92 9.91
N ILE A 52 11.77 6.56 9.54
CA ILE A 52 11.59 8.02 9.68
C ILE A 52 11.63 8.43 11.15
N THR A 53 11.04 7.64 12.04
CA THR A 53 11.13 7.85 13.49
C THR A 53 12.58 7.76 13.98
N ALA A 54 13.34 6.76 13.51
CA ALA A 54 14.76 6.65 13.82
C ALA A 54 15.59 7.85 13.29
N TYR A 55 15.21 8.41 12.14
CA TYR A 55 15.79 9.66 11.63
C TYR A 55 15.52 10.84 12.56
N TYR A 56 14.27 10.98 13.03
CA TYR A 56 13.88 12.03 13.96
C TYR A 56 14.73 11.97 15.25
N VAL A 57 14.94 10.79 15.81
CA VAL A 57 15.79 10.60 17.00
C VAL A 57 17.22 11.10 16.77
N ARG A 58 17.77 10.97 15.56
CA ARG A 58 19.14 11.38 15.23
C ARG A 58 19.27 12.85 14.84
N LYS A 59 18.27 13.41 14.16
CA LYS A 59 18.35 14.75 13.55
C LYS A 59 17.48 15.80 14.26
N GLY A 60 16.62 15.38 15.18
CA GLY A 60 15.72 16.24 15.95
C GLY A 60 14.53 16.79 15.16
N GLN A 61 14.36 16.37 13.90
CA GLN A 61 13.29 16.78 13.00
C GLN A 61 13.03 15.70 11.96
N TYR A 62 11.83 15.69 11.37
CA TYR A 62 11.53 14.79 10.26
C TYR A 62 12.24 15.22 8.98
N PRO A 63 12.55 14.28 8.05
CA PRO A 63 13.19 14.61 6.79
C PRO A 63 12.38 15.64 5.99
N THR A 64 13.04 16.68 5.47
CA THR A 64 12.40 17.68 4.59
C THR A 64 12.29 17.22 3.13
N ALA A 65 12.37 15.91 2.90
CA ALA A 65 12.24 15.31 1.58
C ALA A 65 10.80 15.47 1.04
N THR A 66 10.70 15.72 -0.27
CA THR A 66 9.42 15.84 -0.98
C THR A 66 9.17 14.69 -1.96
N THR A 67 10.14 13.78 -2.09
CA THR A 67 10.09 12.62 -2.97
C THR A 67 10.62 11.39 -2.24
N TRP A 68 10.20 10.21 -2.68
CA TRP A 68 10.63 8.93 -2.11
C TRP A 68 12.15 8.72 -2.18
N SER A 69 12.76 9.08 -3.31
CA SER A 69 14.21 8.99 -3.51
C SER A 69 14.97 9.95 -2.57
N ASN A 70 14.49 11.19 -2.42
CA ASN A 70 15.11 12.15 -1.51
C ASN A 70 14.98 11.71 -0.04
N LEU A 71 13.87 11.06 0.32
CA LEU A 71 13.71 10.46 1.63
C LEU A 71 14.74 9.36 1.85
N GLU A 72 14.90 8.45 0.90
CA GLU A 72 15.90 7.38 0.98
C GLU A 72 17.31 7.94 1.18
N GLN A 73 17.68 8.97 0.41
CA GLN A 73 18.98 9.62 0.54
C GLN A 73 19.14 10.27 1.92
N ALA A 74 18.13 10.99 2.42
CA ALA A 74 18.18 11.59 3.76
C ALA A 74 18.36 10.52 4.85
N LEU A 75 17.70 9.37 4.75
CA LEU A 75 17.86 8.27 5.70
C LEU A 75 19.27 7.66 5.66
N LYS A 76 19.90 7.57 4.48
CA LYS A 76 21.28 7.13 4.31
C LYS A 76 22.27 8.13 4.91
N ASP A 77 22.10 9.42 4.62
CA ASP A 77 22.96 10.49 5.12
C ASP A 77 22.87 10.66 6.65
N ALA A 78 21.74 10.27 7.24
CA ALA A 78 21.57 10.21 8.69
C ALA A 78 22.12 8.93 9.35
N GLY A 79 22.63 7.97 8.56
CA GLY A 79 23.10 6.68 9.07
C GLY A 79 21.98 5.80 9.64
N VAL A 80 20.72 6.05 9.25
CA VAL A 80 19.57 5.21 9.62
C VAL A 80 19.46 4.04 8.66
N LEU A 81 19.63 4.31 7.36
CA LEU A 81 19.60 3.29 6.31
C LEU A 81 21.04 2.98 5.89
N THR A 82 21.41 1.69 5.92
CA THR A 82 22.76 1.27 5.52
C THR A 82 23.02 1.58 4.05
N PRO A 83 24.22 2.07 3.68
CA PRO A 83 24.60 2.23 2.27
C PRO A 83 24.42 0.90 1.51
N GLY A 84 23.62 0.91 0.45
CA GLY A 84 23.27 -0.28 -0.35
C GLY A 84 21.87 -0.86 -0.07
N MET A 85 21.24 -0.48 1.03
CA MET A 85 19.81 -0.74 1.24
C MET A 85 18.96 0.33 0.54
N ARG A 86 17.76 -0.05 0.13
CA ARG A 86 16.77 0.81 -0.51
C ARG A 86 15.45 0.73 0.24
N LEU A 87 14.66 1.79 0.16
CA LEU A 87 13.29 1.74 0.64
C LEU A 87 12.49 0.74 -0.20
N PRO A 88 11.42 0.15 0.37
CA PRO A 88 10.55 -0.74 -0.38
C PRO A 88 10.00 -0.05 -1.64
N ASN A 89 9.84 -0.85 -2.69
CA ASN A 89 9.13 -0.46 -3.90
C ASN A 89 7.78 -1.19 -3.92
N ASP A 90 6.82 -0.63 -4.64
CA ASP A 90 5.50 -1.24 -4.80
C ASP A 90 5.60 -2.64 -5.41
N PRO A 91 4.87 -3.64 -4.87
CA PRO A 91 4.98 -5.03 -5.29
C PRO A 91 4.38 -5.33 -6.67
N ALA A 92 3.54 -4.46 -7.24
CA ALA A 92 2.92 -4.68 -8.54
C ALA A 92 3.66 -3.99 -9.69
N ALA A 93 4.31 -2.84 -9.46
CA ALA A 93 5.15 -2.17 -10.46
C ALA A 93 5.94 -1.00 -9.86
N PRO A 94 7.14 -0.65 -10.37
CA PRO A 94 7.88 0.54 -9.95
C PRO A 94 7.21 1.88 -10.36
N THR A 95 6.19 1.84 -11.21
CA THR A 95 5.44 3.03 -11.66
C THR A 95 4.39 3.51 -10.67
N ILE A 96 3.91 2.63 -9.79
CA ILE A 96 3.03 3.01 -8.68
C ILE A 96 3.94 3.27 -7.49
N SER A 97 4.15 4.55 -7.16
CA SER A 97 5.17 4.93 -6.19
C SER A 97 4.57 5.27 -4.84
N TYR A 98 5.18 4.75 -3.78
CA TYR A 98 5.02 5.31 -2.45
C TYR A 98 5.45 6.78 -2.48
N LYS A 99 4.74 7.59 -1.71
CA LYS A 99 5.00 9.03 -1.62
C LYS A 99 5.19 9.42 -0.16
N TYR A 100 6.16 10.29 0.05
CA TYR A 100 6.46 10.90 1.32
C TYR A 100 6.33 12.41 1.18
N SER A 101 5.73 13.05 2.17
CA SER A 101 5.71 14.51 2.30
C SER A 101 5.78 14.87 3.78
N TYR A 102 6.70 15.76 4.13
CA TYR A 102 6.70 16.34 5.48
C TYR A 102 5.54 17.31 5.63
N CYS A 103 5.05 17.47 6.85
CA CYS A 103 3.97 18.38 7.19
C CYS A 103 4.45 19.38 8.24
N SER A 104 4.17 20.64 7.97
CA SER A 104 4.42 21.74 8.90
C SER A 104 3.12 22.24 9.52
N SER A 105 3.18 22.62 10.79
CA SER A 105 2.05 23.28 11.45
C SER A 105 1.94 24.73 11.01
N THR A 106 0.77 25.17 10.56
CA THR A 106 0.49 26.59 10.33
C THR A 106 0.06 27.26 11.64
N PRO A 107 0.55 28.48 11.96
CA PRO A 107 1.42 29.37 11.16
C PRO A 107 2.92 29.24 11.48
N SER A 108 3.31 28.40 12.45
CA SER A 108 4.69 28.37 12.99
C SER A 108 5.73 27.77 12.04
N GLY A 109 5.31 27.05 10.99
CA GLY A 109 6.18 26.43 9.99
C GLY A 109 7.04 25.28 10.52
N ARG A 110 6.81 24.85 11.77
CA ARG A 110 7.57 23.76 12.39
C ARG A 110 7.16 22.44 11.77
N ILE A 111 8.14 21.63 11.40
CA ILE A 111 7.91 20.29 10.87
C ILE A 111 7.59 19.37 12.05
N THR A 112 6.32 19.02 12.19
CA THR A 112 5.81 18.26 13.33
C THR A 112 5.24 16.91 12.94
N ASN A 113 4.88 16.72 11.67
CA ASN A 113 4.20 15.52 11.18
C ASN A 113 4.72 15.17 9.78
N TYR A 114 4.30 14.03 9.24
CA TYR A 114 4.49 13.69 7.84
C TYR A 114 3.38 12.77 7.33
N VAL A 115 3.22 12.73 6.01
CA VAL A 115 2.29 11.85 5.32
C VAL A 115 3.05 10.82 4.50
N LEU A 116 2.64 9.57 4.65
CA LEU A 116 3.01 8.47 3.78
C LEU A 116 1.80 8.07 2.96
N LYS A 117 1.99 7.93 1.64
CA LYS A 117 0.94 7.54 0.71
C LYS A 117 1.35 6.33 -0.10
N ALA A 118 0.39 5.44 -0.32
CA ALA A 118 0.44 4.39 -1.33
C ALA A 118 -0.84 4.45 -2.18
N GLN A 119 -0.79 3.91 -3.40
CA GLN A 119 -1.99 3.65 -4.18
C GLN A 119 -2.25 2.15 -4.13
N LEU A 120 -3.39 1.76 -3.55
CA LEU A 120 -3.83 0.38 -3.47
C LEU A 120 -4.42 -0.06 -4.81
N GLU A 121 -4.56 -1.37 -4.99
CA GLU A 121 -5.24 -1.94 -6.16
C GLU A 121 -6.75 -1.96 -5.97
N THR A 122 -7.21 -2.06 -4.72
CA THR A 122 -8.61 -1.96 -4.35
C THR A 122 -8.96 -0.53 -3.92
N ASN A 123 -10.14 -0.05 -4.32
CA ASN A 123 -10.61 1.25 -3.88
C ASN A 123 -11.37 1.17 -2.55
N ARG A 124 -11.61 2.35 -1.94
CA ARG A 124 -12.26 2.48 -0.64
C ARG A 124 -13.67 1.87 -0.58
N GLN A 125 -14.41 1.82 -1.68
CA GLN A 125 -15.72 1.15 -1.76
C GLN A 125 -15.60 -0.38 -1.80
N GLN A 126 -14.59 -0.91 -2.48
CA GLN A 126 -14.38 -2.35 -2.64
C GLN A 126 -13.83 -3.01 -1.38
N ALA A 127 -12.97 -2.31 -0.63
CA ALA A 127 -12.31 -2.84 0.55
C ALA A 127 -12.21 -1.79 1.68
N PRO A 128 -13.33 -1.38 2.30
CA PRO A 128 -13.36 -0.28 3.28
C PRO A 128 -12.48 -0.55 4.50
N ASP A 129 -12.29 -1.81 4.88
CA ASP A 129 -11.46 -2.20 6.05
C ASP A 129 -10.00 -1.75 5.91
N PHE A 130 -9.45 -1.74 4.70
CA PHE A 130 -8.08 -1.25 4.48
C PHE A 130 -7.95 0.24 4.74
N PHE A 131 -9.00 1.03 4.50
CA PHE A 131 -8.97 2.49 4.55
C PHE A 131 -9.37 3.07 5.91
N LYS A 132 -9.62 2.24 6.93
CA LYS A 132 -10.04 2.69 8.26
C LYS A 132 -9.06 3.70 8.89
N ASP A 133 -7.77 3.48 8.71
CA ASP A 133 -6.71 4.36 9.23
C ASP A 133 -6.30 5.44 8.22
N SER A 134 -6.88 5.46 7.02
CA SER A 134 -6.50 6.39 5.96
C SER A 134 -7.11 7.76 6.17
N ILE A 135 -6.26 8.76 6.27
CA ILE A 135 -6.67 10.18 6.30
C ILE A 135 -6.97 10.71 4.89
N THR A 136 -7.64 11.86 4.87
CA THR A 136 -7.94 12.64 3.67
C THR A 136 -7.29 14.03 3.76
N TYR A 137 -7.22 14.74 2.63
CA TYR A 137 -6.69 16.11 2.58
C TYR A 137 -7.46 17.06 3.51
N THR A 138 -8.78 16.87 3.66
CA THR A 138 -9.59 17.68 4.57
C THR A 138 -9.21 17.47 6.03
N ASP A 139 -8.81 16.26 6.41
CA ASP A 139 -8.34 15.96 7.77
C ASP A 139 -7.04 16.70 8.08
N LEU A 140 -6.12 16.78 7.11
CA LEU A 140 -4.88 17.56 7.21
C LEU A 140 -5.16 19.05 7.38
N SER A 141 -6.07 19.61 6.57
CA SER A 141 -6.42 21.03 6.67
C SER A 141 -7.11 21.35 7.99
N ASN A 142 -7.97 20.47 8.49
CA ASN A 142 -8.65 20.64 9.78
C ASN A 142 -7.66 20.56 10.95
N ALA A 143 -6.59 19.78 10.81
CA ALA A 143 -5.49 19.70 11.77
C ALA A 143 -4.52 20.89 11.72
N GLY A 144 -4.72 21.85 10.81
CA GLY A 144 -3.81 22.99 10.64
C GLY A 144 -2.43 22.57 10.11
N LEU A 145 -2.38 21.53 9.28
CA LEU A 145 -1.15 21.00 8.69
C LEU A 145 -1.03 21.39 7.22
N SER A 146 0.15 21.84 6.82
CA SER A 146 0.52 22.07 5.43
C SER A 146 1.62 21.09 5.02
N CYS A 147 1.29 20.21 4.08
CA CYS A 147 2.17 19.16 3.58
C CYS A 147 2.45 19.38 2.08
N PRO A 148 3.67 19.82 1.69
CA PRO A 148 3.97 20.11 0.29
C PRO A 148 3.75 18.90 -0.62
N GLY A 149 2.99 19.08 -1.70
CA GLY A 149 2.71 18.02 -2.66
C GLY A 149 1.62 17.03 -2.24
N ILE A 150 0.96 17.23 -1.10
CA ILE A 150 -0.29 16.55 -0.76
C ILE A 150 -1.43 17.53 -1.00
N THR A 151 -2.31 17.20 -1.95
CA THR A 151 -3.48 18.00 -2.34
C THR A 151 -4.75 17.17 -2.22
N ALA A 152 -5.91 17.79 -2.48
CA ALA A 152 -7.20 17.08 -2.50
C ALA A 152 -7.25 15.92 -3.53
N SER A 153 -6.44 15.95 -4.59
CA SER A 153 -6.33 14.84 -5.55
C SER A 153 -5.35 13.75 -5.10
N GLU A 154 -4.49 14.04 -4.13
CA GLU A 154 -3.47 13.09 -3.64
C GLU A 154 -3.98 12.24 -2.49
N CYS A 155 -4.78 12.83 -1.59
CA CYS A 155 -5.47 12.12 -0.52
C CYS A 155 -6.97 12.49 -0.57
N PRO A 156 -7.70 12.05 -1.60
CA PRO A 156 -9.12 12.38 -1.76
C PRO A 156 -10.00 11.71 -0.70
N SER A 157 -11.18 12.28 -0.47
CA SER A 157 -12.24 11.72 0.38
C SER A 157 -13.26 10.87 -0.41
N THR A 158 -13.08 10.70 -1.72
CA THR A 158 -14.01 9.98 -2.59
C THR A 158 -13.88 8.47 -2.42
N GLY A 159 -15.03 7.77 -2.35
CA GLY A 159 -15.05 6.31 -2.19
C GLY A 159 -14.46 5.53 -3.38
N THR A 160 -14.31 6.16 -4.54
CA THR A 160 -13.74 5.54 -5.75
C THR A 160 -12.22 5.62 -5.80
N SER A 161 -11.57 6.37 -4.90
CA SER A 161 -10.12 6.45 -4.85
C SER A 161 -9.53 5.20 -4.19
N ALA A 162 -8.36 4.80 -4.70
CA ALA A 162 -7.50 3.79 -4.12
C ALA A 162 -6.27 4.40 -3.41
N ASP A 163 -6.23 5.72 -3.28
CA ASP A 163 -5.16 6.42 -2.55
C ASP A 163 -5.32 6.18 -1.04
N TYR A 164 -4.28 5.61 -0.45
CA TYR A 164 -4.18 5.31 0.97
C TYR A 164 -3.13 6.20 1.60
N CYS A 165 -3.55 7.11 2.47
CA CYS A 165 -2.70 8.10 3.10
C CYS A 165 -2.68 7.93 4.63
N LEU A 166 -1.51 7.89 5.22
CA LEU A 166 -1.29 7.81 6.66
C LEU A 166 -0.61 9.08 7.15
N LEU A 167 -1.13 9.65 8.24
CA LEU A 167 -0.51 10.75 8.97
C LEU A 167 0.21 10.18 10.21
N PHE A 168 1.42 10.67 10.45
CA PHE A 168 2.24 10.36 11.61
C PHE A 168 2.79 11.63 12.25
#